data_AF-A0A6S6TKT4-F1
#
_entry.id   AF-A0A6S6TKT4-F1
#
_cell.length_a   1.000
_cell.length_b   1.000
_cell.length_c   1.000
_cell.angle_alpha   90.00
_cell.angle_beta   90.00
_cell.angle_gamma   90.00
#
_symmetry.space_group_name_H-M   'P 1'
#
loop_
_entity.id
_entity.type
_entity.pdbx_description
1 polymer ?
#
loop_
_entity_poly.entity_id
_entity_poly.type
_entity_poly.pdbx_seq_one_letter_code
_entity_poly.pdbx_strand_id
1 'polypeptide(L)'
;MSFELHQQLAADCLVVGDLPLCRVLLANDERYPWFILVPRRVAIMEIHQLKTEDRDQLWLESDWFSHQLEQLFAPDKLNIAALGNLVPQLHIHHIVRFKTDDAWPAPVWGKHPAKAYPQASAEQRVGQMQAKLALFPG
;
A
#
# COMPACT_ATOMS: atom_id res chain seq x y z
N MET A 1 8.01 20.55 11.44
CA MET A 1 8.41 19.12 11.42
C MET A 1 8.28 18.64 9.98
N SER A 2 9.24 17.85 9.50
CA SER A 2 9.17 17.16 8.20
C SER A 2 8.40 15.85 8.33
N PHE A 3 7.89 15.34 7.22
CA PHE A 3 7.33 13.99 7.17
C PHE A 3 8.42 12.95 7.46
N GLU A 4 8.08 11.96 8.30
CA GLU A 4 8.90 10.77 8.57
C GLU A 4 8.01 9.54 8.54
N LEU A 5 8.50 8.44 7.98
CA LEU A 5 7.76 7.18 7.95
C LEU A 5 7.75 6.56 9.35
N HIS A 6 6.58 6.12 9.81
CA HIS A 6 6.46 5.49 11.12
C HIS A 6 7.34 4.24 11.21
N GLN A 7 8.05 4.07 12.33
CA GLN A 7 9.04 3.00 12.53
C GLN A 7 8.50 1.59 12.25
N GLN A 8 7.24 1.31 12.62
CA GLN A 8 6.63 0.00 12.36
C GLN A 8 6.41 -0.23 10.86
N LEU A 9 5.97 0.79 10.11
CA LEU A 9 5.82 0.68 8.66
C LEU A 9 7.19 0.50 7.99
N ALA A 10 8.22 1.19 8.50
CA ALA A 10 9.58 1.04 8.00
C ALA A 10 10.18 -0.35 8.29
N ALA A 11 9.79 -0.99 9.39
CA ALA A 11 10.23 -2.34 9.76
C ALA A 11 9.49 -3.44 8.98
N ASP A 12 8.19 -3.27 8.77
CA ASP A 12 7.33 -4.31 8.19
C ASP A 12 7.21 -4.23 6.66
N CYS A 13 7.72 -3.15 6.04
CA CYS A 13 7.54 -2.89 4.62
C CYS A 13 8.85 -2.56 3.89
N LEU A 14 8.82 -2.76 2.58
CA LEU A 14 9.84 -2.29 1.65
C LEU A 14 9.33 -1.00 0.97
N VAL A 15 10.20 0.02 0.87
CA VAL A 15 9.85 1.25 0.14
C VAL A 15 9.91 0.97 -1.36
N VAL A 16 8.80 1.22 -2.05
CA VAL A 16 8.72 1.07 -3.50
C VAL A 16 9.12 2.38 -4.18
N GLY A 17 8.54 3.48 -3.75
CA GLY A 17 8.75 4.79 -4.36
C GLY A 17 7.76 5.81 -3.82
N ASP A 18 7.68 6.96 -4.47
CA ASP A 18 6.78 8.03 -4.07
C ASP A 18 5.93 8.47 -5.28
N LEU A 19 4.62 8.59 -5.06
CA LEU A 19 3.68 9.38 -5.88
C LEU A 19 3.71 10.84 -5.39
N PRO A 20 3.03 11.80 -6.05
CA PRO A 20 3.04 13.19 -5.62
C PRO A 20 2.74 13.39 -4.13
N LEU A 21 1.68 12.76 -3.62
CA LEU A 21 1.30 12.78 -2.21
C LEU A 21 1.86 11.57 -1.45
N CYS A 22 1.59 10.35 -1.91
CA CYS A 22 1.82 9.15 -1.12
C CYS A 22 3.21 8.53 -1.33
N ARG A 23 3.83 8.10 -0.23
CA ARG A 23 4.85 7.05 -0.28
C ARG A 23 4.17 5.71 -0.53
N VAL A 24 4.68 4.95 -1.48
CA VAL A 24 4.23 3.60 -1.81
C VAL A 24 5.13 2.58 -1.14
N LEU A 25 4.54 1.69 -0.36
CA LEU A 25 5.21 0.60 0.32
C LEU A 25 4.70 -0.75 -0.19
N LEU A 26 5.54 -1.77 -0.11
CA LEU A 26 5.19 -3.18 -0.24
C LEU A 26 5.27 -3.81 1.15
N ALA A 27 4.16 -4.31 1.68
CA ALA A 27 4.18 -5.06 2.94
C ALA A 27 5.03 -6.32 2.77
N ASN A 28 5.91 -6.64 3.73
CA ASN A 28 6.81 -7.79 3.65
C ASN A 28 6.10 -9.10 4.04
N ASP A 29 4.96 -9.37 3.40
CA ASP A 29 4.21 -10.62 3.47
C ASP A 29 3.94 -11.13 2.06
N GLU A 30 4.65 -12.18 1.64
CA GLU A 30 4.60 -12.68 0.27
C GLU A 30 3.32 -13.44 -0.08
N ARG A 31 2.49 -13.75 0.91
CA ARG A 31 1.19 -14.43 0.72
C ARG A 31 0.25 -13.65 -0.18
N TYR A 32 0.34 -12.33 -0.17
CA TYR A 32 -0.54 -11.45 -0.91
C TYR A 32 0.29 -10.33 -1.56
N PRO A 33 0.03 -9.95 -2.82
CA PRO A 33 0.51 -8.67 -3.32
C PRO A 33 -0.21 -7.55 -2.54
N TRP A 34 0.49 -7.03 -1.53
CA TRP A 34 -0.06 -6.08 -0.56
C TRP A 34 0.78 -4.81 -0.55
N PHE A 35 0.19 -3.74 -1.08
CA PHE A 35 0.80 -2.43 -1.11
C PHE A 35 0.11 -1.47 -0.14
N ILE A 36 0.81 -0.43 0.27
CA ILE A 36 0.32 0.57 1.22
C ILE A 36 0.67 1.95 0.71
N LEU A 37 -0.33 2.83 0.62
CA LEU A 37 -0.13 4.25 0.35
C LEU A 37 -0.06 5.02 1.67
N VAL A 38 0.98 5.82 1.86
CA VAL A 38 1.18 6.65 3.06
C VAL A 38 1.28 8.11 2.63
N PRO A 39 0.21 8.92 2.81
CA PRO A 39 0.27 10.35 2.51
C PRO A 39 1.42 11.03 3.24
N ARG A 40 2.29 11.73 2.51
CA ARG A 40 3.47 12.40 3.07
C ARG A 40 3.09 13.73 3.74
N ARG A 41 2.28 13.64 4.79
CA ARG A 41 1.80 14.74 5.63
C ARG A 41 2.04 14.42 7.10
N VAL A 42 2.45 15.44 7.86
CA VAL A 42 2.81 15.28 9.28
C VAL A 42 1.56 15.23 10.14
N ALA A 43 1.55 14.34 11.14
CA ALA A 43 0.49 14.23 12.15
C ALA A 43 -0.93 14.01 11.59
N ILE A 44 -1.03 13.26 10.49
CA ILE A 44 -2.31 12.80 9.94
C ILE A 44 -2.53 11.35 10.38
N MET A 45 -3.67 11.11 11.02
CA MET A 45 -4.15 9.80 11.44
C MET A 45 -5.31 9.31 10.58
N GLU A 46 -6.17 10.23 10.15
CA GLU A 46 -7.40 9.92 9.43
C GLU A 46 -7.50 10.66 8.11
N ILE A 47 -8.16 10.06 7.12
CA ILE A 47 -8.35 10.68 5.79
C ILE A 47 -9.05 12.04 5.91
N HIS A 48 -10.01 12.19 6.83
CA HIS A 48 -10.74 13.44 7.01
C HIS A 48 -9.91 14.58 7.61
N GLN A 49 -8.70 14.29 8.13
CA GLN A 49 -7.77 15.29 8.63
C GLN A 49 -6.88 15.88 7.52
N LEU A 50 -6.84 15.24 6.35
CA LEU A 50 -6.20 15.80 5.16
C LEU A 50 -6.94 17.07 4.73
N LYS A 51 -6.18 18.02 4.17
CA LYS A 51 -6.77 19.13 3.41
C LYS A 51 -7.55 18.57 2.23
N THR A 52 -8.56 19.29 1.77
CA THR A 52 -9.39 18.87 0.62
C THR A 52 -8.53 18.48 -0.59
N GLU A 53 -7.56 19.32 -0.96
CA GLU A 53 -6.63 19.06 -2.08
C GLU A 53 -5.83 17.75 -1.89
N ASP A 54 -5.34 17.50 -0.68
CA ASP A 54 -4.59 16.27 -0.38
C ASP A 54 -5.51 15.04 -0.38
N ARG A 55 -6.76 15.18 0.06
CA ARG A 55 -7.73 14.10 0.03
C ARG A 55 -8.13 13.75 -1.41
N ASP A 56 -8.31 14.76 -2.25
CA ASP A 56 -8.61 14.56 -3.67
C ASP A 56 -7.43 13.91 -4.39
N GLN A 57 -6.20 14.35 -4.10
CA GLN A 57 -4.98 13.72 -4.60
C GLN A 57 -4.82 12.28 -4.11
N LEU A 58 -5.12 11.99 -2.83
CA LEU A 58 -5.12 10.63 -2.30
C LEU A 58 -6.07 9.72 -3.09
N TRP A 59 -7.29 10.18 -3.40
CA TRP A 59 -8.23 9.38 -4.18
C TRP A 59 -7.77 9.17 -5.61
N LEU A 60 -7.22 10.20 -6.26
CA LEU A 60 -6.64 10.07 -7.60
C LEU A 60 -5.49 9.04 -7.62
N GLU A 61 -4.61 9.07 -6.62
CA GLU A 61 -3.52 8.11 -6.47
C GLU A 61 -4.04 6.69 -6.18
N SER A 62 -4.99 6.56 -5.25
CA SER A 62 -5.63 5.29 -4.87
C SER A 62 -6.34 4.62 -6.05
N ASP A 63 -7.10 5.38 -6.84
CA ASP A 63 -7.84 4.88 -7.99
C ASP A 63 -6.90 4.44 -9.12
N TRP A 64 -5.94 5.29 -9.48
CA TRP A 64 -4.95 4.95 -10.50
C TRP A 64 -4.12 3.73 -10.07
N PHE A 65 -3.69 3.68 -8.81
CA PHE A 65 -2.88 2.59 -8.29
C PHE A 65 -3.65 1.27 -8.27
N SER A 66 -4.94 1.30 -7.90
CA SER A 66 -5.84 0.15 -7.98
C SER A 66 -5.95 -0.39 -9.41
N HIS A 67 -6.10 0.48 -10.41
CA HIS A 67 -6.10 0.05 -11.81
C HIS A 67 -4.76 -0.58 -12.24
N GLN A 68 -3.62 -0.07 -11.76
CA GLN A 68 -2.33 -0.72 -12.05
C GLN A 68 -2.24 -2.11 -11.41
N LEU A 69 -2.76 -2.29 -10.20
CA LEU A 69 -2.81 -3.59 -9.54
C LEU A 69 -3.70 -4.57 -10.30
N GLU A 70 -4.86 -4.12 -10.79
CA GLU A 70 -5.75 -4.96 -11.61
C GLU A 70 -5.05 -5.42 -12.89
N GLN A 71 -4.37 -4.51 -13.58
CA GLN A 71 -3.64 -4.83 -14.82
C GLN A 71 -2.45 -5.76 -14.58
N LEU A 72 -1.72 -5.59 -13.48
CA LEU A 72 -0.53 -6.38 -13.18
C LEU A 72 -0.85 -7.79 -12.68
N PHE A 73 -1.91 -7.92 -11.86
CA PHE A 73 -2.14 -9.16 -11.11
C PHE A 73 -3.43 -9.88 -11.48
N ALA A 74 -4.36 -9.25 -12.21
CA ALA A 74 -5.67 -9.78 -12.55
C ALA A 74 -6.39 -10.45 -11.34
N PRO A 75 -6.58 -9.74 -10.21
CA PRO A 75 -7.19 -10.30 -9.02
C PRO A 75 -8.65 -10.69 -9.23
N ASP A 76 -9.13 -11.63 -8.40
CA ASP A 76 -10.57 -11.83 -8.22
C ASP A 76 -11.22 -10.62 -7.52
N LYS A 77 -10.49 -9.95 -6.63
CA LYS A 77 -10.96 -8.75 -5.90
C LYS A 77 -9.80 -7.89 -5.39
N LEU A 78 -10.00 -6.57 -5.31
CA LEU A 78 -9.17 -5.69 -4.49
C LEU A 78 -9.81 -5.44 -3.12
N ASN A 79 -9.01 -5.45 -2.05
CA ASN A 79 -9.38 -4.93 -0.73
C ASN A 79 -8.63 -3.63 -0.47
N ILE A 80 -9.37 -2.57 -0.13
CA ILE A 80 -8.83 -1.25 0.17
C ILE A 80 -9.34 -0.85 1.56
N ALA A 81 -8.44 -0.43 2.44
CA ALA A 81 -8.82 -0.02 3.80
C ALA A 81 -7.82 0.95 4.42
N ALA A 82 -8.33 1.96 5.13
CA ALA A 82 -7.60 2.70 6.15
C ALA A 82 -8.06 2.18 7.52
N LEU A 83 -7.13 1.61 8.30
CA LEU A 83 -7.43 1.07 9.64
C LEU A 83 -6.70 1.87 10.71
N GLY A 84 -5.41 1.58 10.95
CA GLY A 84 -4.58 2.43 11.81
C GLY A 84 -4.71 2.21 13.33
N ASN A 85 -5.36 1.15 13.80
CA ASN A 85 -5.57 0.91 15.25
C ASN A 85 -4.27 0.86 16.09
N LEU A 86 -3.17 0.35 15.53
CA LEU A 86 -1.87 0.25 16.21
C LEU A 86 -0.83 1.27 15.70
N VAL A 87 -0.87 1.57 14.40
CA VAL A 87 0.03 2.55 13.76
C VAL A 87 -0.79 3.80 13.45
N PRO A 88 -0.60 4.90 14.20
CA PRO A 88 -1.46 6.08 14.09
C PRO A 88 -1.20 6.89 12.82
N GLN A 89 -0.05 6.73 12.16
CA GLN A 89 0.20 7.43 10.89
C GLN A 89 -0.74 6.91 9.81
N LEU A 90 -1.50 7.81 9.16
CA LEU A 90 -2.43 7.44 8.10
C LEU A 90 -1.75 6.61 7.01
N HIS A 91 -2.33 5.46 6.71
CA HIS A 91 -1.89 4.57 5.65
C HIS A 91 -3.08 3.79 5.09
N ILE A 92 -3.08 3.59 3.77
CA ILE A 92 -4.19 2.98 3.04
C ILE A 92 -3.68 1.69 2.39
N HIS A 93 -4.19 0.57 2.85
CA HIS A 93 -3.86 -0.75 2.31
C HIS A 93 -4.54 -0.97 0.97
N HIS A 94 -3.81 -1.55 0.01
CA HIS A 94 -4.28 -2.00 -1.29
C HIS A 94 -3.83 -3.44 -1.49
N ILE A 95 -4.77 -4.37 -1.43
CA ILE A 95 -4.47 -5.81 -1.35
C ILE A 95 -5.12 -6.53 -2.52
N VAL A 96 -4.29 -7.21 -3.31
CA VAL A 96 -4.68 -8.08 -4.41
C VAL A 96 -5.15 -9.42 -3.82
N ARG A 97 -6.41 -9.79 -4.04
CA ARG A 97 -7.04 -10.99 -3.49
C ARG A 97 -7.39 -11.99 -4.59
N PHE A 98 -7.23 -13.27 -4.26
CA PHE A 98 -7.58 -14.39 -5.11
C PHE A 98 -8.45 -15.37 -4.31
N LYS A 99 -9.37 -16.07 -4.98
CA LYS A 99 -10.18 -17.13 -4.34
C LYS A 99 -9.34 -18.28 -3.78
N THR A 100 -8.10 -18.39 -4.25
CA THR A 100 -7.11 -19.38 -3.84
C THR A 100 -6.11 -18.85 -2.81
N ASP A 101 -6.21 -17.58 -2.39
CA ASP A 101 -5.29 -17.03 -1.39
C ASP A 101 -5.55 -17.57 0.03
N ASP A 102 -4.51 -17.55 0.86
CA ASP A 102 -4.49 -18.16 2.19
C ASP A 102 -5.60 -17.66 3.15
N ALA A 103 -6.18 -16.49 2.88
CA ALA A 103 -7.19 -15.87 3.73
C ALA A 103 -8.59 -15.85 3.13
N TRP A 104 -8.78 -16.17 1.84
CA TRP A 104 -10.08 -16.05 1.19
C TRP A 104 -11.16 -16.93 1.86
N PRO A 105 -12.41 -16.43 2.07
CA PRO A 105 -12.93 -15.09 1.77
C PRO A 105 -12.77 -14.07 2.91
N ALA A 106 -12.03 -14.41 3.96
CA ALA A 106 -11.83 -13.55 5.12
C ALA A 106 -10.86 -12.38 4.83
N PRO A 107 -10.87 -11.33 5.67
CA PRO A 107 -9.83 -10.31 5.65
C PRO A 107 -8.44 -10.89 5.95
N VAL A 108 -7.38 -10.31 5.38
CA VAL A 108 -6.00 -10.82 5.58
C VAL A 108 -5.41 -10.45 6.95
N TRP A 109 -5.85 -9.34 7.55
CA TRP A 109 -5.25 -8.78 8.77
C TRP A 109 -5.33 -9.76 9.94
N GLY A 110 -4.17 -10.16 10.47
CA GLY A 110 -4.06 -11.07 11.61
C GLY A 110 -4.47 -12.52 11.33
N LYS A 111 -4.77 -12.87 10.08
CA LYS A 111 -5.23 -14.23 9.72
C LYS A 111 -4.09 -15.26 9.80
N HIS A 112 -2.91 -14.87 9.32
CA HIS A 112 -1.70 -15.70 9.31
C HIS A 112 -0.48 -14.83 9.71
N PRO A 113 0.58 -15.40 10.32
CA PRO A 113 1.79 -14.65 10.66
C PRO A 113 2.56 -14.27 9.40
N ALA A 114 2.96 -13.01 9.19
CA ALA A 114 3.62 -12.53 7.96
C ALA A 114 4.79 -13.43 7.49
N LYS A 115 4.87 -13.66 6.17
CA LYS A 115 5.93 -14.46 5.54
C LYS A 115 6.79 -13.55 4.69
N ALA A 116 8.00 -13.25 5.15
CA ALA A 116 8.90 -12.35 4.44
C ALA A 116 9.20 -12.86 3.02
N TYR A 117 9.34 -11.92 2.09
CA TYR A 117 9.78 -12.22 0.74
C TYR A 117 11.24 -12.72 0.74
N PRO A 118 11.58 -13.72 -0.09
CA PRO A 118 12.94 -13.90 -0.55
C PRO A 118 13.42 -12.62 -1.25
N GLN A 119 14.69 -12.25 -1.04
CA GLN A 119 15.25 -10.99 -1.54
C GLN A 119 14.99 -10.77 -3.04
N ALA A 120 15.26 -11.76 -3.88
CA ALA A 120 15.05 -11.65 -5.33
C ALA A 120 13.57 -11.43 -5.70
N SER A 121 12.64 -12.07 -4.98
CA SER A 121 11.19 -11.90 -5.20
C SER A 121 10.71 -10.53 -4.75
N ALA A 122 11.26 -10.01 -3.64
CA ALA A 122 11.02 -8.63 -3.20
C ALA A 122 11.52 -7.61 -4.22
N GLU A 123 12.78 -7.73 -4.67
CA GLU A 123 13.38 -6.84 -5.67
C GLU A 123 12.58 -6.84 -6.97
N GLN A 124 12.17 -8.02 -7.45
CA GLN A 124 11.32 -8.12 -8.63
C GLN A 124 9.98 -7.40 -8.45
N ARG A 125 9.31 -7.58 -7.30
CA ARG A 125 7.99 -6.98 -7.03
C ARG A 125 8.09 -5.47 -6.88
N VAL A 126 9.13 -4.99 -6.20
CA VAL A 126 9.46 -3.57 -6.09
C VAL A 126 9.72 -2.97 -7.46
N GLY A 127 10.58 -3.60 -8.28
CA GLY A 127 10.92 -3.11 -9.62
C GLY A 127 9.72 -3.06 -10.57
N GLN A 128 8.85 -4.08 -10.54
CA GLN A 128 7.61 -4.09 -11.32
C GLN A 128 6.70 -2.92 -10.96
N MET A 129 6.55 -2.63 -9.66
CA MET A 129 5.71 -1.52 -9.24
C MET A 129 6.37 -0.16 -9.50
N GLN A 130 7.68 -0.02 -9.30
CA GLN A 130 8.43 1.19 -9.65
C GLN A 130 8.25 1.57 -11.12
N ALA A 131 8.30 0.58 -12.02
CA ALA A 131 8.06 0.81 -13.45
C ALA A 131 6.65 1.34 -13.72
N LYS A 132 5.63 0.93 -12.94
CA LYS A 132 4.29 1.51 -13.02
C LYS A 132 4.25 2.92 -12.46
N LEU A 133 4.84 3.18 -11.28
CA LEU A 133 4.84 4.50 -10.65
C LEU A 133 5.43 5.58 -11.58
N ALA A 134 6.42 5.24 -12.39
CA ALA A 134 7.00 6.14 -13.39
C ALA A 134 6.02 6.59 -14.50
N LEU A 135 4.88 5.92 -14.63
CA LEU A 135 3.81 6.24 -15.59
C LEU A 135 2.66 7.02 -14.96
N PHE A 136 2.78 7.40 -13.68
CA PHE A 136 1.74 8.19 -13.03
C PHE A 136 1.59 9.54 -13.73
N PRO A 137 0.38 9.95 -14.15
CA PRO A 137 0.17 11.14 -14.98
C PRO A 137 0.20 12.47 -14.22
N GLY A 138 0.51 12.46 -12.91
CA GLY A 138 0.45 13.62 -12.01
C GLY A 138 1.80 14.03 -11.42
#